data_AF-A0A2E8A5U4-F1
#
_entry.id   AF-A0A2E8A5U4-F1
#
_cell.length_a   1.000
_cell.length_b   1.000
_cell.length_c   1.000
_cell.angle_alpha   90.00
_cell.angle_beta   90.00
_cell.angle_gamma   90.00
#
_symmetry.space_group_name_H-M   'P 1'
#
loop_
_entity.id
_entity.type
_entity.pdbx_description
1 polymer ?
#
loop_
_entity_poly.entity_id
_entity_poly.type
_entity_poly.pdbx_seq_one_letter_code
_entity_poly.pdbx_strand_id
1 'polypeptide(L)'
;MVCPPATQDLKLNTKNRDSAIHAEHIQYGPLNVGVPGDYWQKIAEYWNTTEEAARESTCGVCTAFDISPRMKECMPGETSDEDGELGYCWMHHFKCHSARSCRTWAKGGPIEEDSVSEDWQERSNIGKEK
;
A
#
# COMPACT_ATOMS: atom_id res chain seq x y z
N MET A 1 -2.01 -14.08 15.28
CA MET A 1 -1.22 -12.91 14.84
C MET A 1 -1.74 -11.67 15.55
N VAL A 2 -0.87 -10.69 15.86
CA VAL A 2 -1.29 -9.35 16.30
C VAL A 2 -1.55 -8.49 15.07
N CYS A 3 -2.78 -8.02 14.86
CA CYS A 3 -3.09 -7.15 13.72
C CYS A 3 -2.29 -5.84 13.77
N PRO A 4 -1.77 -5.33 12.63
CA PRO A 4 -1.12 -4.03 12.64
C PRO A 4 -2.07 -2.93 13.12
N PRO A 5 -1.67 -2.03 14.04
CA PRO A 5 -2.58 -1.07 14.64
C PRO A 5 -3.38 -0.22 13.63
N ALA A 6 -2.75 0.19 12.53
CA ALA A 6 -3.41 0.97 11.46
C ALA A 6 -4.51 0.20 10.70
N THR A 7 -4.57 -1.13 10.81
CA THR A 7 -5.68 -1.90 10.22
C THR A 7 -6.98 -1.68 11.02
N GLN A 8 -6.87 -1.44 12.33
CA GLN A 8 -7.97 -1.32 13.28
C GLN A 8 -8.23 0.14 13.73
N ASP A 9 -7.20 0.97 13.82
CA ASP A 9 -7.29 2.38 14.21
C ASP A 9 -7.37 3.28 12.96
N LEU A 10 -8.57 3.82 12.70
CA LEU A 10 -8.85 4.72 11.59
C LEU A 10 -8.04 6.02 11.66
N LYS A 11 -7.82 6.57 12.87
CA LYS A 11 -7.08 7.82 13.06
C LYS A 11 -5.60 7.61 12.73
N LEU A 12 -5.02 6.51 13.22
CA LEU A 12 -3.65 6.14 12.90
C LEU A 12 -3.46 5.83 11.41
N ASN A 13 -4.39 5.07 10.82
CA ASN A 13 -4.39 4.78 9.38
C ASN A 13 -4.38 6.07 8.55
N THR A 14 -5.28 7.00 8.89
CA THR A 14 -5.41 8.28 8.18
C THR A 14 -4.15 9.11 8.33
N LYS A 15 -3.58 9.20 9.54
CA LYS A 15 -2.32 9.90 9.79
C LYS A 15 -1.17 9.35 8.93
N ASN A 16 -1.04 8.02 8.85
CA ASN A 16 0.02 7.38 8.08
C ASN A 16 -0.18 7.58 6.57
N ARG A 17 -1.42 7.43 6.08
CA ARG A 17 -1.78 7.68 4.68
C ARG A 17 -1.51 9.14 4.28
N ASP A 18 -1.94 10.11 5.09
CA ASP A 18 -1.75 11.53 4.79
C ASP A 18 -0.25 11.88 4.78
N SER A 19 0.52 11.28 5.69
CA SER A 19 1.98 11.42 5.69
C SER A 19 2.61 10.87 4.39
N ALA A 20 2.13 9.73 3.89
CA ALA A 20 2.58 9.14 2.62
C ALA A 20 2.16 9.97 1.39
N ILE A 21 1.00 10.66 1.43
CA ILE A 21 0.55 11.57 0.39
C ILE A 21 1.44 12.82 0.34
N HIS A 22 1.78 13.40 1.49
CA HIS A 22 2.49 14.68 1.56
C HIS A 22 4.01 14.55 1.48
N ALA A 23 4.59 13.41 1.85
CA ALA A 23 6.04 13.19 1.75
C ALA A 23 6.49 13.18 0.28
N GLU A 24 7.39 14.08 -0.10
CA GLU A 24 7.88 14.19 -1.49
C GLU A 24 8.55 12.91 -2.00
N HIS A 25 9.20 12.14 -1.13
CA HIS A 25 9.84 10.88 -1.50
C HIS A 25 8.86 9.69 -1.58
N ILE A 26 7.59 9.86 -1.18
CA ILE A 26 6.56 8.81 -1.24
C ILE A 26 5.48 9.17 -2.25
N GLN A 27 4.83 10.32 -2.11
CA GLN A 27 3.76 10.79 -3.00
C GLN A 27 2.73 9.69 -3.35
N TYR A 28 2.10 9.12 -2.33
CA TYR A 28 1.08 8.09 -2.53
C TYR A 28 -0.15 8.64 -3.28
N GLY A 29 -0.58 7.95 -4.34
CA GLY A 29 -1.71 8.38 -5.15
C GLY A 29 -1.98 7.46 -6.36
N PRO A 30 -2.76 7.88 -7.35
CA PRO A 30 -3.55 9.12 -7.37
C PRO A 30 -4.73 9.06 -6.39
N LEU A 31 -5.33 10.22 -6.08
CA LEU A 31 -6.54 10.29 -5.25
C LEU A 31 -7.69 9.51 -5.89
N ASN A 32 -7.94 9.74 -7.17
CA ASN A 32 -8.93 9.04 -7.98
C ASN A 32 -8.20 8.43 -9.19
N VAL A 33 -8.25 7.12 -9.37
CA VAL A 33 -7.54 6.41 -10.44
C VAL A 33 -8.19 6.66 -11.80
N GLY A 34 -9.51 6.83 -11.86
CA GLY A 34 -10.25 7.15 -13.09
C GLY A 34 -10.05 8.58 -13.60
N VAL A 35 -9.69 9.52 -12.71
CA VAL A 35 -9.34 10.91 -13.08
C VAL A 35 -8.04 11.32 -12.38
N PRO A 36 -6.88 10.78 -12.79
CA PRO A 36 -5.64 10.85 -12.02
C PRO A 36 -4.88 12.17 -12.16
N GLY A 37 -5.34 13.09 -13.03
CA GLY A 37 -4.58 14.29 -13.37
C GLY A 37 -3.21 13.95 -13.97
N ASP A 38 -2.17 14.64 -13.53
CA ASP A 38 -0.78 14.47 -13.98
C ASP A 38 0.03 13.47 -13.13
N TYR A 39 -0.63 12.73 -12.23
CA TYR A 39 0.05 11.84 -11.29
C TYR A 39 0.99 10.83 -11.97
N TRP A 40 0.50 10.14 -13.00
CA TRP A 40 1.27 9.12 -13.71
C TRP A 40 2.48 9.69 -14.46
N GLN A 41 2.36 10.93 -14.96
CA GLN A 41 3.47 11.63 -15.61
C GLN A 41 4.55 11.96 -14.57
N LYS A 42 4.16 12.55 -13.44
CA LYS A 42 5.09 12.93 -12.36
C LYS A 42 5.84 11.76 -11.73
N ILE A 43 5.18 10.62 -11.55
CA ILE A 43 5.84 9.43 -11.02
C ILE A 43 6.76 8.79 -12.06
N ALA A 44 6.38 8.79 -13.35
CA ALA A 44 7.23 8.32 -14.43
C ALA A 44 8.50 9.18 -14.56
N GLU A 45 8.37 10.50 -14.50
CA GLU A 45 9.49 11.45 -14.46
C GLU A 45 10.41 11.18 -13.28
N TYR A 46 9.86 10.98 -12.08
CA TYR A 46 10.64 10.69 -10.87
C TYR A 46 11.48 9.42 -11.00
N TRP A 47 10.90 8.37 -11.59
CA TRP A 47 11.57 7.09 -11.82
C TRP A 47 12.40 7.02 -13.11
N ASN A 48 12.44 8.10 -13.90
CA ASN A 48 13.05 8.13 -15.23
C ASN A 48 12.57 6.97 -16.12
N THR A 49 11.24 6.80 -16.20
CA THR A 49 10.57 5.71 -16.93
C THR A 49 9.40 6.25 -17.78
N THR A 50 8.63 5.37 -18.42
CA THR A 50 7.44 5.74 -19.19
C THR A 50 6.19 5.81 -18.32
N GLU A 51 5.19 6.60 -18.73
CA GLU A 51 3.87 6.60 -18.09
C GLU A 51 3.21 5.22 -18.08
N GLU A 52 3.44 4.43 -19.14
CA GLU A 52 2.95 3.06 -19.25
C GLU A 52 3.53 2.19 -18.14
N ALA A 53 4.86 2.18 -17.98
CA ALA A 53 5.52 1.42 -16.91
C ALA A 53 5.10 1.91 -15.52
N ALA A 54 4.88 3.21 -15.35
CA ALA A 54 4.36 3.78 -14.10
C ALA A 54 2.94 3.29 -13.77
N ARG A 55 2.05 3.20 -14.76
CA ARG A 55 0.67 2.70 -14.58
C ARG A 55 0.61 1.21 -14.25
N GLU A 56 1.57 0.43 -14.74
CA GLU A 56 1.73 -0.98 -14.37
C GLU A 56 2.36 -1.17 -12.97
N SER A 57 2.99 -0.12 -12.42
CA SER A 57 3.70 -0.16 -11.13
C SER A 57 2.79 0.24 -9.96
N THR A 58 1.76 -0.56 -9.69
CA THR A 58 0.74 -0.28 -8.65
C THR A 58 0.99 -1.03 -7.33
N CYS A 59 0.26 -0.67 -6.27
CA CYS A 59 0.21 -1.39 -4.98
C CYS A 59 -0.14 -2.86 -5.25
N GLY A 60 -1.05 -3.15 -6.18
CA GLY A 60 -1.50 -4.51 -6.51
C GLY A 60 -0.38 -5.45 -6.98
N VAL A 61 0.75 -4.93 -7.47
CA VAL A 61 1.93 -5.71 -7.87
C VAL A 61 3.18 -5.38 -7.04
N CYS A 62 3.00 -4.67 -5.92
CA CYS A 62 4.06 -4.23 -5.03
C CYS A 62 4.39 -5.29 -3.97
N THR A 63 5.68 -5.57 -3.77
CA THR A 63 6.16 -6.57 -2.80
C THR A 63 5.76 -6.30 -1.35
N ALA A 64 5.39 -5.07 -1.02
CA ALA A 64 4.98 -4.66 0.32
C ALA A 64 3.45 -4.59 0.51
N PHE A 65 2.66 -4.91 -0.52
CA PHE A 65 1.21 -4.86 -0.47
C PHE A 65 0.65 -6.21 -0.05
N ASP A 66 -0.05 -6.24 1.07
CA ASP A 66 -0.48 -7.47 1.74
C ASP A 66 -1.99 -7.66 1.67
N ILE A 67 -2.37 -8.77 1.04
CA ILE A 67 -3.74 -9.28 0.87
C ILE A 67 -3.84 -10.74 1.32
N SER A 68 -2.86 -11.23 2.09
CA SER A 68 -2.87 -12.58 2.66
C SER A 68 -4.13 -12.82 3.51
N PRO A 69 -4.60 -14.07 3.63
CA PRO A 69 -5.76 -14.41 4.45
C PRO A 69 -5.70 -13.80 5.86
N ARG A 70 -4.56 -13.91 6.55
CA ARG A 70 -4.37 -13.32 7.88
C ARG A 70 -4.50 -11.80 7.86
N MET A 71 -4.00 -11.11 6.85
CA MET A 71 -4.10 -9.65 6.76
C MET A 71 -5.55 -9.20 6.48
N LYS A 72 -6.29 -9.96 5.67
CA LYS A 72 -7.72 -9.72 5.41
C LYS A 72 -8.56 -9.84 6.68
N GLU A 73 -8.26 -10.81 7.55
CA GLU A 73 -8.90 -10.92 8.87
C GLU A 73 -8.69 -9.67 9.74
N CYS A 74 -7.57 -8.96 9.58
CA CYS A 74 -7.29 -7.70 10.26
C CYS A 74 -7.97 -6.48 9.65
N MET A 75 -8.66 -6.61 8.52
CA MET A 75 -9.34 -5.49 7.87
C MET A 75 -10.81 -5.86 7.60
N PRO A 76 -11.61 -6.16 8.66
CA PRO A 76 -12.99 -6.60 8.48
C PRO A 76 -13.83 -5.49 7.82
N GLY A 77 -14.49 -5.83 6.71
CA GLY A 77 -15.34 -4.94 5.92
C GLY A 77 -15.18 -5.19 4.42
N GLU A 78 -16.23 -4.93 3.63
CA GLU A 78 -16.08 -4.89 2.17
C GLU A 78 -15.39 -3.60 1.79
N THR A 79 -14.16 -3.71 1.30
CA THR A 79 -13.34 -2.57 0.88
C THR A 79 -12.69 -2.78 -0.48
N SER A 80 -13.09 -3.85 -1.17
CA SER A 80 -12.73 -4.10 -2.56
C SER A 80 -13.88 -3.64 -3.44
N ASP A 81 -13.55 -2.91 -4.50
CA ASP A 81 -14.49 -2.42 -5.50
C ASP A 81 -14.08 -2.93 -6.89
N GLU A 82 -14.76 -2.45 -7.94
CA GLU A 82 -14.44 -2.83 -9.32
C GLU A 82 -13.05 -2.34 -9.76
N ASP A 83 -12.52 -1.29 -9.13
CA ASP A 83 -11.23 -0.71 -9.45
C ASP A 83 -10.07 -1.43 -8.73
N GLY A 84 -10.33 -2.12 -7.62
CA GLY A 84 -9.29 -2.88 -6.92
C GLY A 84 -9.65 -3.43 -5.54
N GLU A 85 -8.62 -3.92 -4.86
CA GLU A 85 -8.71 -4.54 -3.54
C GLU A 85 -8.01 -3.67 -2.49
N LEU A 86 -8.57 -3.63 -1.28
CA LEU A 86 -7.89 -3.05 -0.13
C LEU A 86 -6.88 -4.05 0.45
N GLY A 87 -5.67 -3.58 0.65
CA GLY A 87 -4.62 -4.34 1.33
C GLY A 87 -3.85 -3.47 2.32
N TYR A 88 -2.86 -4.06 2.98
CA TYR A 88 -2.00 -3.36 3.92
C TYR A 88 -0.62 -3.10 3.31
N CYS A 89 -0.10 -1.88 3.43
CA CYS A 89 1.25 -1.56 3.00
C CYS A 89 2.24 -1.72 4.17
N TRP A 90 3.12 -2.70 4.10
CA TRP A 90 4.14 -2.93 5.13
C TRP A 90 5.24 -1.86 5.18
N MET A 91 5.50 -1.15 4.08
CA MET A 91 6.50 -0.08 4.05
C MET A 91 6.03 1.20 4.76
N HIS A 92 4.74 1.52 4.64
CA HIS A 92 4.19 2.80 5.11
C HIS A 92 3.11 2.66 6.18
N HIS A 93 2.80 1.43 6.57
CA HIS A 93 1.92 1.09 7.69
C HIS A 93 0.51 1.69 7.61
N PHE A 94 -0.14 1.61 6.46
CA PHE A 94 -1.55 2.01 6.29
C PHE A 94 -2.25 1.09 5.28
N LYS A 95 -3.59 1.13 5.27
CA LYS A 95 -4.44 0.41 4.31
C LYS A 95 -4.37 1.07 2.93
N CYS A 96 -3.75 0.42 1.94
CA CYS A 96 -3.60 0.87 0.54
C CYS A 96 -4.71 0.29 -0.34
N HIS A 97 -5.05 0.98 -1.43
CA HIS A 97 -5.83 0.45 -2.55
C HIS A 97 -4.93 -0.10 -3.66
N SER A 98 -5.21 -1.28 -4.20
CA SER A 98 -4.34 -1.97 -5.17
C SER A 98 -4.06 -1.14 -6.43
N ALA A 99 -5.03 -0.37 -6.93
CA ALA A 99 -4.88 0.47 -8.13
C ALA A 99 -4.06 1.77 -7.94
N ARG A 100 -3.63 2.09 -6.72
CA ARG A 100 -2.78 3.26 -6.45
C ARG A 100 -1.30 2.88 -6.51
N SER A 101 -0.42 3.85 -6.56
CA SER A 101 1.05 3.70 -6.62
C SER A 101 1.73 4.67 -5.65
N CYS A 102 3.06 4.64 -5.60
CA CYS A 102 3.89 5.62 -4.90
C CYS A 102 5.33 5.59 -5.43
N ARG A 103 6.10 6.64 -5.14
CA ARG A 103 7.52 6.78 -5.52
C ARG A 103 8.46 5.77 -4.84
N THR A 104 7.98 5.01 -3.86
CA THR A 104 8.76 3.94 -3.20
C THR A 104 8.27 2.55 -3.62
N TRP A 105 7.53 2.44 -4.73
CA TRP A 105 7.09 1.16 -5.25
C TRP A 105 8.26 0.19 -5.46
N ALA A 106 8.03 -1.09 -5.20
CA ALA A 106 9.01 -2.15 -5.41
C ALA A 106 8.32 -3.40 -5.98
N LYS A 107 8.88 -3.93 -7.07
CA LYS A 107 8.37 -5.12 -7.76
C LYS A 107 8.38 -6.35 -6.87
N GLY A 108 7.38 -7.22 -7.01
CA GLY A 108 7.42 -8.59 -6.48
C GLY A 108 6.27 -8.94 -5.53
N GLY A 109 5.09 -8.33 -5.71
CA GLY A 109 3.89 -8.71 -4.96
C GLY A 109 2.72 -9.05 -5.88
N PRO A 110 1.50 -9.17 -5.31
CA PRO A 110 1.17 -8.88 -3.92
C PRO A 110 1.63 -10.00 -2.96
N ILE A 111 1.59 -9.73 -1.65
CA ILE A 111 1.77 -10.76 -0.62
C ILE A 111 0.43 -11.48 -0.44
N GLU A 112 0.39 -12.74 -0.87
CA GLU A 112 -0.80 -13.59 -0.79
C GLU A 112 -0.65 -14.72 0.24
N GLU A 113 0.59 -15.01 0.67
CA GLU A 113 0.90 -16.07 1.63
C GLU A 113 1.05 -15.52 3.05
N ASP A 114 0.40 -16.19 4.01
CA ASP A 114 0.47 -15.85 5.43
C ASP A 114 1.90 -15.89 5.99
N SER A 115 2.72 -16.84 5.53
CA SER A 115 4.13 -16.99 5.92
C SER A 115 4.97 -15.77 5.53
N VAL A 116 4.73 -15.20 4.34
CA VAL A 116 5.43 -14.00 3.87
C VAL A 116 4.94 -12.76 4.63
N SER A 117 3.63 -12.68 4.91
CA SER A 117 3.05 -11.64 5.76
C SER A 117 3.58 -11.69 7.20
N GLU A 118 3.82 -12.88 7.73
CA GLU A 118 4.47 -13.09 9.04
C GLU A 118 5.90 -12.55 9.07
N ASP A 119 6.71 -12.88 8.07
CA ASP A 119 8.09 -12.37 7.96
C ASP A 119 8.12 -10.82 7.89
N TRP A 120 7.23 -10.21 7.10
CA TRP A 120 7.10 -8.75 7.07
C TRP A 120 6.74 -8.17 8.44
N GLN A 121 5.81 -8.81 9.16
CA GLN A 121 5.43 -8.40 10.49
C GLN A 121 6.62 -8.46 11.46
N GLU A 122 7.40 -9.54 11.43
CA GLU A 122 8.58 -9.71 12.28
C GLU A 122 9.63 -8.60 12.06
N ARG A 123 9.79 -8.15 10.80
CA ARG A 123 10.70 -7.05 10.43
C ARG A 123 10.15 -5.67 10.77
N SER A 124 8.82 -5.51 10.85
CA SER A 124 8.14 -4.21 11.03
C SER A 124 8.20 -3.62 12.44
N ASN A 125 8.68 -4.38 13.43
CA ASN A 125 8.63 -4.04 14.87
C ASN A 125 7.23 -3.79 15.44
N ILE A 126 6.16 -4.01 14.67
CA ILE A 126 4.78 -3.87 15.13
C ILE A 126 4.43 -5.02 16.09
N GLY A 127 3.90 -4.68 17.27
CA GLY A 127 3.52 -5.66 18.29
C GLY A 127 4.69 -6.18 19.14
N LYS A 128 5.92 -5.69 18.90
CA LYS A 128 7.04 -5.87 19.82
C LYS A 128 7.03 -4.72 20.81
N GLU A 129 6.29 -4.88 21.91
CA GLU A 129 6.46 -3.99 23.07
C GLU A 129 7.95 -4.01 23.50
N LYS A 130 8.51 -2.83 23.78
CA LYS A 130 9.74 -2.69 24.56
C LYS A 130 9.37 -2.60 26.03
#